data_AF-B7PR14-F1
#
_entry.id   AF-B7PR14-F1
#
_cell.length_a   1.000
_cell.length_b   1.000
_cell.length_c   1.000
_cell.angle_alpha   90.00
_cell.angle_beta   90.00
_cell.angle_gamma   90.00
#
_symmetry.space_group_name_H-M   'P 1'
#
loop_
_entity.id
_entity.type
_entity.pdbx_description
1 polymer ?
#
loop_
_entity_poly.entity_id
_entity_poly.type
_entity_poly.pdbx_seq_one_letter_code
_entity_poly.pdbx_strand_id
1 'polypeptide(L)'
;IGMDDTFVLLAAWRRTNPRKSVVDRMGETYREAAVSITITSLTNFISFCIGAITPFPSVKIFCIYTAVAVLFTYIYQITFFGGCMALSGYAERRNLHGLLCFPTMPKSQASGRSWLFKTLCTGGVNPNDPDNPVDNREHAMMTFFRDTWGGILSIFPVKIFVILIFLVYLAIGLWGCTQVKEGLERYKLAMDTSYARDFFNTDDKYFRRYPLRIHVVMNKTMEYWKPDVYDKLEEIVQTFENSSFVQNSELTECWFREYRKQTQDAIYFHRQCNTKPTTIFLRRFAPFSTFEKDIKFNENFTSIVASRCIIQATNISDANLEKDMVLDLRRIADSYPDHHITVFHTLFVFFDQFILVRETSIQSIGVAAAVMMVIALIFIPSVSCALWVAFSICSIEIGVIGYMTLWNVNLDSISMINLIMCIGFSVDYSAHISYAYLSSEGLTANDKMKSALHSLGMPIFQGSVSTILGIAILAFAPSYIFLTFFKTVFLVILFGALHGILLLPVLLSLSDSFC
;
A
#
# COMPACT_ATOMS: atom_id res chain seq x y z
N ILE A 1 8.82 -10.39 4.16
CA ILE A 1 8.13 -11.48 3.41
C ILE A 1 9.02 -12.72 3.40
N GLY A 2 9.98 -12.89 2.47
CA GLY A 2 10.67 -14.19 2.31
C GLY A 2 11.46 -14.74 3.51
N MET A 3 11.95 -13.87 4.39
CA MET A 3 12.65 -14.31 5.61
C MET A 3 11.71 -14.97 6.63
N ASP A 4 10.43 -14.61 6.64
CA ASP A 4 9.45 -15.10 7.63
C ASP A 4 9.22 -16.61 7.44
N ASP A 5 9.01 -17.04 6.19
CA ASP A 5 8.87 -18.46 5.82
C ASP A 5 10.13 -19.27 6.17
N THR A 6 11.30 -18.64 6.11
CA THR A 6 12.58 -19.24 6.52
C THR A 6 12.60 -19.55 8.00
N PHE A 7 12.16 -18.61 8.83
CA PHE A 7 12.08 -18.84 10.27
C PHE A 7 11.05 -19.92 10.64
N VAL A 8 9.91 -19.97 9.94
CA VAL A 8 8.89 -21.03 10.14
C VAL A 8 9.48 -22.40 9.81
N LEU A 9 10.17 -22.53 8.67
CA LEU A 9 10.76 -23.79 8.23
C LEU A 9 11.89 -24.26 9.19
N LEU A 10 12.74 -23.33 9.65
CA LEU A 10 13.80 -23.63 10.62
C LEU A 10 13.25 -24.02 12.00
N ALA A 11 12.14 -23.43 12.44
CA ALA A 11 11.51 -23.82 13.69
C ALA A 11 10.82 -25.19 13.61
N ALA A 12 10.25 -25.54 12.46
CA ALA A 12 9.78 -26.90 12.21
C ALA A 12 10.95 -27.91 12.23
N TRP A 13 12.07 -27.61 11.55
CA TRP A 13 13.27 -28.46 11.58
C TRP A 13 13.77 -28.70 13.01
N ARG A 14 13.81 -27.67 13.85
CA ARG A 14 14.27 -27.75 15.24
C ARG A 14 13.41 -28.65 16.13
N ARG A 15 12.13 -28.82 15.80
CA ARG A 15 11.20 -29.68 16.56
C ARG A 15 11.26 -31.14 16.12
N THR A 16 11.83 -31.43 14.94
CA THR A 16 12.03 -32.81 14.51
C THR A 16 13.02 -33.53 15.41
N ASN A 17 12.85 -34.85 15.56
CA ASN A 17 13.76 -35.66 16.36
C ASN A 17 15.16 -35.72 15.71
N PRO A 18 16.23 -35.24 16.37
CA PRO A 18 17.59 -35.21 15.81
C PRO A 18 18.16 -36.59 15.44
N ARG A 19 17.57 -37.68 15.95
CA ARG A 19 18.01 -39.07 15.69
C ARG A 19 17.50 -39.63 14.37
N LYS A 20 16.43 -39.08 13.82
CA LYS A 20 15.87 -39.55 12.55
C LYS A 20 16.83 -39.27 11.40
N SER A 21 16.71 -40.00 10.30
CA SER A 21 17.51 -39.71 9.11
C SER A 21 17.21 -38.29 8.62
N VAL A 22 18.16 -37.65 7.96
CA VAL A 22 17.97 -36.30 7.41
C VAL A 22 16.76 -36.28 6.47
N VAL A 23 16.56 -37.35 5.69
CA VAL A 23 15.41 -37.49 4.78
C VAL A 23 14.10 -37.48 5.55
N ASP A 24 13.98 -38.26 6.63
CA ASP A 24 12.76 -38.30 7.44
C ASP A 24 12.51 -36.97 8.16
N ARG A 25 13.56 -36.33 8.68
CA ARG A 25 13.45 -35.01 9.32
C ARG A 25 13.01 -33.95 8.32
N MET A 26 13.54 -33.96 7.10
CA MET A 26 13.10 -33.06 6.04
C MET A 26 11.62 -33.32 5.71
N GLY A 27 11.22 -34.59 5.56
CA GLY A 27 9.83 -34.98 5.32
C GLY A 27 8.88 -34.46 6.40
N GLU A 28 9.24 -34.61 7.68
CA GLU A 28 8.47 -34.09 8.81
C GLU A 28 8.40 -32.56 8.81
N THR A 29 9.52 -31.90 8.51
CA THR A 29 9.61 -30.44 8.43
C THR A 29 8.70 -29.88 7.34
N TYR A 30 8.73 -30.46 6.13
CA TYR A 30 7.86 -30.03 5.03
C TYR A 30 6.40 -30.36 5.28
N ARG A 31 6.10 -31.55 5.82
CA ARG A 31 4.71 -31.93 6.16
C ARG A 31 4.06 -30.90 7.07
N GLU A 32 4.82 -30.33 7.99
CA GLU A 32 4.32 -29.36 8.95
C GLU A 32 4.30 -27.92 8.43
N ALA A 33 5.41 -27.44 7.85
CA ALA A 33 5.55 -26.02 7.50
C ALA A 33 5.10 -25.68 6.07
N ALA A 34 5.21 -26.61 5.12
CA ALA A 34 5.09 -26.28 3.70
C ALA A 34 3.67 -25.92 3.27
N VAL A 35 2.66 -26.54 3.87
CA VAL A 35 1.24 -26.20 3.61
C VAL A 35 1.01 -24.73 3.96
N SER A 36 1.46 -24.34 5.15
CA SER A 36 1.27 -22.97 5.62
C SER A 36 2.07 -21.95 4.80
N ILE A 37 3.33 -22.25 4.45
CA ILE A 37 4.16 -21.40 3.57
C ILE A 37 3.55 -21.27 2.17
N THR A 38 2.95 -22.34 1.64
CA THR A 38 2.24 -22.29 0.35
C THR A 38 1.04 -21.36 0.41
N ILE A 39 0.26 -21.43 1.50
CA ILE A 39 -0.88 -20.55 1.70
C ILE A 39 -0.41 -19.09 1.72
N THR A 40 0.56 -18.74 2.56
CA THR A 40 1.08 -17.36 2.69
C THR A 40 1.68 -16.82 1.38
N SER A 41 2.44 -17.65 0.67
CA SER A 41 3.02 -17.26 -0.62
C SER A 41 1.96 -17.04 -1.69
N LEU A 42 0.96 -17.93 -1.77
CA LEU A 42 -0.15 -17.81 -2.72
C LEU A 42 -1.01 -16.58 -2.43
N THR A 43 -1.29 -16.32 -1.15
CA THR A 43 -2.09 -15.17 -0.73
C THR A 43 -1.39 -13.85 -1.00
N ASN A 44 -0.10 -13.77 -0.72
CA ASN A 44 0.71 -12.60 -1.07
C ASN A 44 0.75 -12.39 -2.58
N PHE A 45 0.97 -13.45 -3.37
CA PHE A 45 0.95 -13.38 -4.83
C PHE A 45 -0.39 -12.84 -5.37
N ILE A 46 -1.52 -13.38 -4.91
CA ILE A 46 -2.85 -12.95 -5.32
C ILE A 46 -3.12 -11.49 -4.91
N SER A 47 -2.74 -11.09 -3.69
CA SER A 47 -2.90 -9.71 -3.23
C SER A 47 -2.16 -8.72 -4.13
N PHE A 48 -0.91 -9.01 -4.49
CA PHE A 48 -0.15 -8.17 -5.42
C PHE A 48 -0.73 -8.20 -6.85
N CYS A 49 -1.28 -9.32 -7.32
CA CYS A 49 -2.00 -9.37 -8.59
C CYS A 49 -3.24 -8.46 -8.59
N ILE A 50 -3.97 -8.39 -7.48
CA ILE A 50 -5.11 -7.46 -7.32
C ILE A 50 -4.60 -6.00 -7.38
N GLY A 51 -3.50 -5.69 -6.70
CA GLY A 51 -2.88 -4.36 -6.76
C GLY A 51 -2.38 -3.97 -8.16
N ALA A 52 -2.00 -4.95 -9.00
CA ALA A 52 -1.58 -4.72 -10.38
C ALA A 52 -2.73 -4.29 -11.33
N ILE A 53 -3.99 -4.44 -10.90
CA ILE A 53 -5.19 -4.02 -11.66
C ILE A 53 -5.46 -2.52 -11.48
N THR A 54 -4.80 -1.85 -10.53
CA THR A 54 -5.00 -0.42 -10.27
C THR A 54 -4.63 0.45 -11.49
N PRO A 55 -5.32 1.59 -11.70
CA PRO A 55 -5.05 2.49 -12.82
C PRO A 55 -3.72 3.25 -12.69
N PHE A 56 -3.08 3.24 -11.52
CA PHE A 56 -1.85 3.96 -11.25
C PHE A 56 -0.62 3.19 -11.76
N PRO A 57 0.13 3.69 -12.76
CA PRO A 57 1.26 2.95 -13.33
C PRO A 57 2.36 2.61 -12.33
N SER A 58 2.65 3.50 -11.38
CA SER A 58 3.64 3.26 -10.32
C SER A 58 3.25 2.09 -9.41
N VAL A 59 1.99 2.03 -8.99
CA VAL A 59 1.42 0.94 -8.19
C VAL A 59 1.45 -0.35 -8.99
N LYS A 60 1.00 -0.31 -10.24
CA LYS A 60 1.01 -1.48 -11.12
C LYS A 60 2.41 -2.08 -11.28
N ILE A 61 3.41 -1.24 -11.56
CA ILE A 61 4.80 -1.68 -11.67
C ILE A 61 5.26 -2.32 -10.37
N PHE A 62 5.08 -1.63 -9.24
CA PHE A 62 5.48 -2.14 -7.92
C PHE A 62 4.85 -3.50 -7.61
N CYS A 63 3.53 -3.63 -7.83
CA CYS A 63 2.79 -4.84 -7.59
C CYS A 63 3.22 -6.00 -8.50
N ILE A 64 3.46 -5.74 -9.79
CA ILE A 64 3.97 -6.78 -10.72
C ILE A 64 5.35 -7.28 -10.29
N TYR A 65 6.28 -6.36 -9.99
CA TYR A 65 7.62 -6.72 -9.51
C TYR A 65 7.54 -7.56 -8.23
N THR A 66 6.68 -7.15 -7.29
CA THR A 66 6.55 -7.84 -6.01
C THR A 66 5.87 -9.20 -6.16
N ALA A 67 4.85 -9.33 -7.00
CA ALA A 67 4.20 -10.61 -7.29
C ALA A 67 5.19 -11.63 -7.87
N VAL A 68 6.00 -11.21 -8.85
CA VAL A 68 7.05 -12.06 -9.43
C VAL A 68 8.10 -12.42 -8.37
N ALA A 69 8.55 -11.44 -7.57
CA ALA A 69 9.52 -11.67 -6.50
C ALA A 69 9.00 -12.67 -5.46
N VAL A 70 7.73 -12.58 -5.04
CA VAL A 70 7.11 -13.53 -4.10
C VAL A 70 7.07 -14.94 -4.69
N LEU A 71 6.67 -15.09 -5.97
CA LEU A 71 6.66 -16.38 -6.64
C LEU A 71 8.06 -17.02 -6.70
N PHE A 72 9.07 -16.24 -7.08
CA PHE A 72 10.46 -16.71 -7.09
C PHE A 72 10.96 -17.06 -5.69
N THR A 73 10.60 -16.25 -4.69
CA THR A 73 10.95 -16.49 -3.29
C THR A 73 10.38 -17.81 -2.82
N TYR A 74 9.10 -18.08 -3.10
CA TYR A 74 8.46 -19.36 -2.76
C TYR A 74 9.17 -20.57 -3.38
N ILE A 75 9.47 -20.51 -4.69
CA ILE A 75 10.19 -21.59 -5.37
C ILE A 75 11.58 -21.79 -4.74
N TYR A 76 12.31 -20.71 -4.50
CA TYR A 76 13.64 -20.75 -3.91
C TYR A 76 13.63 -21.31 -2.48
N GLN A 77 12.58 -20.97 -1.71
CA GLN A 77 12.38 -21.43 -0.34
C GLN A 77 12.17 -22.95 -0.29
N ILE A 78 11.26 -23.48 -1.12
CA ILE A 78 10.95 -24.91 -1.12
C ILE A 78 12.08 -25.74 -1.75
N THR A 79 12.81 -25.21 -2.73
CA THR A 79 13.83 -25.99 -3.44
C THR A 79 15.24 -25.75 -2.91
N PHE A 80 15.80 -24.57 -3.17
CA PHE A 80 17.19 -24.24 -2.86
C PHE A 80 17.43 -24.19 -1.34
N PHE A 81 16.62 -23.42 -0.61
CA PHE A 81 16.79 -23.31 0.85
C PHE A 81 16.54 -24.66 1.54
N GLY A 82 15.55 -25.42 1.06
CA GLY A 82 15.35 -26.83 1.43
C GLY A 82 16.60 -27.70 1.28
N GLY A 83 17.27 -27.61 0.13
CA GLY A 83 18.54 -28.28 -0.13
C GLY A 83 19.66 -27.86 0.83
N CYS A 84 19.77 -26.55 1.10
CA CYS A 84 20.72 -26.03 2.10
C CYS A 84 20.42 -26.57 3.51
N MET A 85 19.15 -26.66 3.91
CA MET A 85 18.77 -27.27 5.19
C MET A 85 19.14 -28.74 5.25
N ALA A 86 18.93 -29.52 4.18
CA ALA A 86 19.32 -30.92 4.14
C ALA A 86 20.84 -31.09 4.32
N LEU A 87 21.65 -30.25 3.64
CA LEU A 87 23.11 -30.22 3.82
C LEU A 87 23.51 -29.88 5.26
N SER A 88 22.86 -28.86 5.84
CA SER A 88 23.04 -28.49 7.24
C SER A 88 22.67 -29.64 8.20
N GLY A 89 21.60 -30.37 7.91
CA GLY A 89 21.20 -31.55 8.67
C GLY A 89 22.20 -32.71 8.60
N TYR A 90 22.88 -32.90 7.46
CA TYR A 90 23.98 -33.87 7.38
C TYR A 90 25.22 -33.43 8.19
N ALA A 91 25.50 -32.12 8.23
CA ALA A 91 26.55 -31.58 9.09
C ALA A 91 26.19 -31.71 10.58
N GLU A 92 24.94 -31.44 10.96
CA GLU A 92 24.40 -31.63 12.31
C GLU A 92 24.54 -33.09 12.75
N ARG A 93 24.19 -34.06 11.88
CA ARG A 93 24.34 -35.50 12.17
C ARG A 93 25.78 -35.93 12.43
N ARG A 94 26.75 -35.22 11.84
CA ARG A 94 28.19 -35.47 12.03
C ARG A 94 28.78 -34.68 13.20
N ASN A 95 27.95 -34.01 14.01
CA ASN A 95 28.37 -33.09 15.06
C ASN A 95 29.39 -32.08 14.53
N LEU A 96 29.08 -31.42 13.40
CA LEU A 96 29.90 -30.35 12.84
C LEU A 96 29.31 -28.98 13.18
N HIS A 97 30.17 -27.98 13.31
CA HIS A 97 29.79 -26.60 13.56
C HIS A 97 29.00 -26.03 12.38
N GLY A 98 27.82 -25.46 12.64
CA GLY A 98 26.89 -25.02 11.59
C GLY A 98 27.43 -24.00 10.59
N LEU A 99 28.42 -23.18 10.98
CA LEU A 99 29.05 -22.19 10.09
C LEU A 99 30.41 -22.63 9.51
N LEU A 100 31.23 -23.31 10.31
CA LEU A 100 32.66 -23.52 10.02
C LEU A 100 33.00 -24.99 9.78
N CYS A 101 32.02 -25.89 9.90
CA CYS A 101 32.12 -27.31 9.59
C CYS A 101 33.24 -28.08 10.32
N PHE A 102 33.82 -27.54 11.40
CA PHE A 102 34.73 -28.29 12.26
C PHE A 102 33.95 -29.14 13.28
N PRO A 103 34.52 -30.22 13.83
CA PRO A 103 33.84 -31.07 14.80
C PRO A 103 33.51 -30.34 16.11
N THR A 104 32.24 -30.37 16.52
CA THR A 104 31.75 -29.86 17.81
C THR A 104 31.70 -30.97 18.85
N MET A 105 31.86 -30.58 20.11
CA MET A 105 31.73 -31.49 21.25
C MET A 105 30.33 -31.36 21.87
N PRO A 106 29.68 -32.47 22.28
CA PRO A 106 28.43 -32.40 23.04
C PRO A 106 28.60 -31.57 24.32
N LYS A 107 27.56 -30.82 24.72
CA LYS A 107 27.62 -29.93 25.90
C LYS A 107 27.88 -30.70 27.19
N SER A 108 27.34 -31.90 27.32
CA SER A 108 27.57 -32.80 28.46
C SER A 108 29.05 -33.14 28.66
N GLN A 109 29.81 -33.29 27.57
CA GLN A 109 31.23 -33.64 27.58
C GLN A 109 32.15 -32.42 27.74
N ALA A 110 31.63 -31.20 27.53
CA ALA A 110 32.41 -29.96 27.57
C ALA A 110 32.43 -29.27 28.96
N SER A 111 31.99 -29.93 30.04
CA SER A 111 31.83 -29.35 31.38
C SER A 111 33.11 -28.72 31.96
N GLY A 112 34.29 -29.27 31.67
CA GLY A 112 35.59 -28.74 32.10
C GLY A 112 36.23 -27.66 31.20
N ARG A 113 35.58 -27.24 30.11
CA ARG A 113 36.13 -26.26 29.15
C ARG A 113 35.77 -24.82 29.49
N SER A 114 36.51 -23.87 28.91
CA SER A 114 36.26 -22.43 29.05
C SER A 114 34.87 -22.04 28.51
N TRP A 115 34.33 -20.94 29.02
CA TRP A 115 33.03 -20.43 28.58
C TRP A 115 32.98 -20.16 27.07
N LEU A 116 34.05 -19.60 26.49
CA LEU A 116 34.13 -19.32 25.06
C LEU A 116 34.01 -20.61 24.21
N PHE A 117 34.71 -21.67 24.63
CA PHE A 117 34.63 -22.97 23.97
C PHE A 117 33.23 -23.58 24.10
N LYS A 118 32.61 -23.47 25.28
CA LYS A 118 31.24 -23.94 25.53
C LYS A 118 30.23 -23.23 24.62
N THR A 119 30.40 -21.94 24.37
CA THR A 119 29.46 -21.18 23.54
C THR A 119 29.66 -21.42 22.05
N LEU A 120 30.92 -21.51 21.58
CA LEU A 120 31.24 -21.54 20.14
C LEU A 120 31.51 -22.93 19.59
N CYS A 121 31.98 -23.88 20.39
CA CYS A 121 32.47 -25.19 19.91
C CYS A 121 31.67 -26.37 20.46
N THR A 122 30.51 -26.12 21.07
CA THR A 122 29.62 -27.20 21.54
C THR A 122 28.33 -27.28 20.76
N GLY A 123 27.85 -28.50 20.58
CA GLY A 123 26.65 -28.77 19.81
C GLY A 123 26.59 -30.24 19.38
N GLY A 124 25.41 -30.66 18.98
CA GLY A 124 25.15 -32.03 18.54
C GLY A 124 24.82 -33.00 19.68
N VAL A 125 24.57 -34.24 19.31
CA VAL A 125 24.11 -35.31 20.22
C VAL A 125 25.32 -36.07 20.75
N ASN A 126 25.32 -36.38 22.05
CA ASN A 126 26.33 -37.25 22.64
C ASN A 126 26.15 -38.70 22.16
N PRO A 127 27.14 -39.31 21.46
CA PRO A 127 27.01 -40.67 20.95
C PRO A 127 26.89 -41.73 22.05
N ASN A 128 27.46 -41.45 23.24
CA ASN A 128 27.50 -42.38 24.37
C ASN A 128 26.26 -42.24 25.28
N ASP A 129 25.58 -41.10 25.22
CA ASP A 129 24.35 -40.82 25.97
C ASP A 129 23.40 -39.98 25.09
N PRO A 130 22.74 -40.60 24.11
CA PRO A 130 21.92 -39.87 23.15
C PRO A 130 20.70 -39.19 23.78
N ASP A 131 20.24 -39.67 24.94
CA ASP A 131 19.08 -39.19 25.70
C ASP A 131 19.44 -38.09 26.71
N ASN A 132 20.70 -37.63 26.72
CA ASN A 132 21.14 -36.62 27.66
C ASN A 132 20.29 -35.33 27.55
N PRO A 133 19.62 -34.90 28.63
CA PRO A 133 18.76 -33.72 28.61
C PRO A 133 19.54 -32.40 28.51
N VAL A 134 20.87 -32.41 28.72
CA VAL A 134 21.73 -31.23 28.55
C VAL A 134 22.04 -30.97 27.08
N ASP A 135 22.18 -32.03 26.29
CA ASP A 135 22.52 -31.95 24.87
C ASP A 135 21.28 -31.74 23.99
N ASN A 136 20.12 -32.26 24.41
CA ASN A 136 18.85 -32.19 23.67
C ASN A 136 17.86 -31.16 24.26
N ARG A 137 18.36 -30.05 24.83
CA ARG A 137 17.47 -29.02 25.39
C ARG A 137 16.63 -28.36 24.30
N GLU A 138 15.35 -28.17 24.59
CA GLU A 138 14.48 -27.31 23.79
C GLU A 138 15.04 -25.89 23.69
N HIS A 139 14.72 -25.21 22.60
CA HIS A 139 15.17 -23.86 22.38
C HIS A 139 14.46 -22.88 23.34
N ALA A 140 15.25 -22.10 24.09
CA ALA A 140 14.74 -21.24 25.16
C ALA A 140 13.58 -20.31 24.76
N MET A 141 13.62 -19.72 23.56
CA MET A 141 12.52 -18.87 23.07
C MET A 141 11.23 -19.65 22.80
N MET A 142 11.32 -20.87 22.28
CA MET A 142 10.12 -21.69 22.01
C MET A 142 9.48 -22.11 23.33
N THR A 143 10.29 -22.54 24.29
CA THR A 143 9.88 -22.84 25.67
C THR A 143 9.27 -21.60 26.36
N PHE A 144 9.85 -20.40 26.18
CA PHE A 144 9.29 -19.15 26.70
C PHE A 144 7.87 -18.89 26.16
N PHE A 145 7.66 -19.02 24.85
CA PHE A 145 6.35 -18.82 24.25
C PHE A 145 5.31 -19.86 24.71
N ARG A 146 5.72 -21.10 24.96
CA ARG A 146 4.86 -22.16 25.49
C ARG A 146 4.51 -21.95 26.97
N ASP A 147 5.54 -21.85 27.81
CA ASP A 147 5.42 -22.04 29.25
C ASP A 147 5.17 -20.73 29.97
N THR A 148 5.90 -19.67 29.61
CA THR A 148 5.74 -18.35 30.21
C THR A 148 4.59 -17.59 29.55
N TRP A 149 4.68 -17.35 28.24
CA TRP A 149 3.70 -16.55 27.52
C TRP A 149 2.35 -17.27 27.39
N GLY A 150 2.37 -18.51 26.90
CA GLY A 150 1.17 -19.36 26.83
C GLY A 150 0.57 -19.66 28.20
N GLY A 151 1.40 -19.77 29.25
CA GLY A 151 0.95 -19.87 30.64
C GLY A 151 0.15 -18.64 31.08
N ILE A 152 0.69 -17.43 30.84
CA ILE A 152 0.02 -16.15 31.15
C ILE A 152 -1.30 -16.03 30.37
N LEU A 153 -1.30 -16.30 29.07
CA LEU A 153 -2.51 -16.22 28.22
C LEU A 153 -3.57 -17.27 28.57
N SER A 154 -3.21 -18.36 29.25
CA SER A 154 -4.18 -19.38 29.67
C SER A 154 -5.06 -18.91 30.82
N ILE A 155 -4.65 -17.86 31.56
CA ILE A 155 -5.37 -17.32 32.71
C ILE A 155 -6.61 -16.56 32.22
N PHE A 156 -7.80 -16.94 32.69
CA PHE A 156 -9.07 -16.39 32.21
C PHE A 156 -9.17 -14.85 32.35
N PRO A 157 -8.84 -14.21 33.49
CA PRO A 157 -8.76 -12.76 33.58
C PRO A 157 -7.85 -12.09 32.54
N VAL A 158 -6.73 -12.72 32.20
CA VAL A 158 -5.79 -12.21 31.19
C VAL A 158 -6.42 -12.27 29.80
N LYS A 159 -7.16 -13.34 29.47
CA LYS A 159 -7.89 -13.44 28.20
C LYS A 159 -8.90 -12.29 28.02
N ILE A 160 -9.67 -11.99 29.06
CA ILE A 160 -10.63 -10.88 29.04
C ILE A 160 -9.89 -9.53 28.90
N PHE A 161 -8.79 -9.35 29.63
CA PHE A 161 -7.97 -8.15 29.52
C PHE A 161 -7.39 -7.94 28.11
N VAL A 162 -6.91 -9.01 27.46
CA VAL A 162 -6.45 -8.96 26.05
C VAL A 162 -7.58 -8.50 25.14
N ILE A 163 -8.78 -9.08 25.24
CA ILE A 163 -9.93 -8.67 24.42
C ILE A 163 -10.26 -7.18 24.64
N LEU A 164 -10.28 -6.71 25.90
CA LEU A 164 -10.54 -5.31 26.22
C LEU A 164 -9.52 -4.36 25.59
N ILE A 165 -8.22 -4.71 25.62
CA ILE A 165 -7.18 -3.93 24.95
C ILE A 165 -7.45 -3.86 23.44
N PHE A 166 -7.78 -4.98 22.82
CA PHE A 166 -8.04 -5.01 21.38
C PHE A 166 -9.33 -4.28 20.98
N LEU A 167 -10.34 -4.24 21.86
CA LEU A 167 -11.53 -3.40 21.66
C LEU A 167 -11.19 -1.90 21.71
N VAL A 168 -10.33 -1.49 22.65
CA VAL A 168 -9.83 -0.10 22.71
C VAL A 168 -9.01 0.23 21.47
N TYR A 169 -8.10 -0.67 21.06
CA TYR A 169 -7.33 -0.54 19.83
C TYR A 169 -8.24 -0.34 18.61
N LEU A 170 -9.28 -1.17 18.47
CA LEU A 170 -10.22 -1.11 17.35
C LEU A 170 -11.07 0.17 17.40
N ALA A 171 -11.49 0.61 18.59
CA ALA A 171 -12.22 1.87 18.75
C ALA A 171 -11.38 3.09 18.32
N ILE A 172 -10.10 3.12 18.71
CA ILE A 172 -9.15 4.16 18.27
C ILE A 172 -8.92 4.07 16.76
N GLY A 173 -8.78 2.85 16.21
CA GLY A 173 -8.65 2.62 14.77
C GLY A 173 -9.85 3.17 13.99
N LEU A 174 -11.07 2.84 14.42
CA LEU A 174 -12.31 3.33 13.81
C LEU A 174 -12.43 4.86 13.90
N TRP A 175 -12.04 5.46 15.03
CA TRP A 175 -11.99 6.92 15.19
C TRP A 175 -10.92 7.57 14.30
N GLY A 176 -9.80 6.89 14.05
CA GLY A 176 -8.80 7.32 13.07
C GLY A 176 -9.33 7.27 11.64
N CYS A 177 -10.10 6.23 11.28
CA CYS A 177 -10.68 6.07 9.95
C CYS A 177 -11.65 7.21 9.58
N THR A 178 -12.31 7.87 10.55
CA THR A 178 -13.17 9.02 10.26
C THR A 178 -12.41 10.32 9.98
N GLN A 179 -11.10 10.35 10.25
CA GLN A 179 -10.24 11.53 10.09
C GLN A 179 -9.26 11.40 8.93
N VAL A 180 -9.46 10.41 8.05
CA VAL A 180 -8.56 10.15 6.91
C VAL A 180 -8.45 11.40 6.04
N LYS A 181 -7.23 11.89 5.86
CA LYS A 181 -6.91 13.00 4.95
C LYS A 181 -6.52 12.42 3.60
N GLU A 182 -7.16 12.90 2.55
CA GLU A 182 -6.90 12.47 1.18
C GLU A 182 -5.84 13.36 0.52
N GLY A 183 -5.03 12.76 -0.36
CA GLY A 183 -4.19 13.50 -1.29
C GLY A 183 -2.73 13.59 -0.91
N LEU A 184 -1.93 13.91 -1.94
CA LEU A 184 -0.48 14.02 -1.89
C LEU A 184 -0.10 15.45 -2.26
N GLU A 185 0.16 16.28 -1.25
CA GLU A 185 0.54 17.67 -1.46
C GLU A 185 1.88 17.76 -2.19
N ARG A 186 2.01 18.73 -3.11
CA ARG A 186 3.16 18.85 -4.03
C ARG A 186 4.50 18.93 -3.30
N TYR A 187 4.55 19.65 -2.18
CA TYR A 187 5.77 19.80 -1.40
C TYR A 187 6.28 18.49 -0.79
N LYS A 188 5.41 17.47 -0.61
CA LYS A 188 5.77 16.15 -0.08
C LYS A 188 6.47 15.26 -1.12
N LEU A 189 6.45 15.63 -2.40
CA LEU A 189 7.18 14.91 -3.46
C LEU A 189 8.67 15.25 -3.47
N ALA A 190 9.04 16.42 -2.94
CA ALA A 190 10.43 16.84 -2.84
C ALA A 190 11.09 16.26 -1.58
N MET A 191 12.41 16.04 -1.65
CA MET A 191 13.20 15.75 -0.45
C MET A 191 13.15 16.92 0.53
N ASP A 192 13.28 16.62 1.82
CA ASP A 192 13.14 17.62 2.90
C ASP A 192 14.19 18.72 2.83
N THR A 193 15.35 18.42 2.26
CA THR A 193 16.46 19.38 2.07
C THR A 193 16.37 20.17 0.76
N SER A 194 15.39 19.88 -0.11
CA SER A 194 15.27 20.53 -1.41
C SER A 194 14.60 21.90 -1.29
N TYR A 195 15.17 22.91 -1.95
CA TYR A 195 14.56 24.24 -2.07
C TYR A 195 13.14 24.18 -2.67
N ALA A 196 12.85 23.15 -3.48
CA ALA A 196 11.53 22.96 -4.08
C ALA A 196 10.44 22.79 -3.03
N ARG A 197 10.75 22.16 -1.89
CA ARG A 197 9.81 22.01 -0.77
C ARG A 197 9.43 23.37 -0.19
N ASP A 198 10.42 24.22 0.08
CA ASP A 198 10.19 25.57 0.63
C ASP A 198 9.46 26.46 -0.37
N PHE A 199 9.80 26.35 -1.66
CA PHE A 199 9.10 27.03 -2.74
C PHE A 199 7.62 26.63 -2.76
N PHE A 200 7.29 25.33 -2.86
CA PHE A 200 5.89 24.89 -2.93
C PHE A 200 5.11 25.22 -1.65
N ASN A 201 5.73 25.14 -0.48
CA ASN A 201 5.07 25.52 0.77
C ASN A 201 4.79 27.03 0.83
N THR A 202 5.70 27.86 0.32
CA THR A 202 5.51 29.32 0.23
C THR A 202 4.46 29.69 -0.83
N ASP A 203 4.50 29.01 -1.98
CA ASP A 203 3.50 29.10 -3.06
C ASP A 203 2.09 28.78 -2.53
N ASP A 204 1.95 27.64 -1.85
CA ASP A 204 0.70 27.21 -1.23
C ASP A 204 0.25 28.15 -0.10
N LYS A 205 1.17 28.81 0.62
CA LYS A 205 0.78 29.71 1.72
C LYS A 205 0.32 31.09 1.23
N TYR A 206 0.97 31.65 0.23
CA TYR A 206 0.77 33.06 -0.15
C TYR A 206 0.11 33.26 -1.52
N PHE A 207 0.22 32.30 -2.45
CA PHE A 207 -0.18 32.47 -3.85
C PHE A 207 -1.40 31.62 -4.27
N ARG A 208 -2.19 31.14 -3.30
CA ARG A 208 -3.43 30.35 -3.52
C ARG A 208 -4.67 31.15 -3.95
N ARG A 209 -4.58 32.49 -4.05
CA ARG A 209 -5.73 33.33 -4.44
C ARG A 209 -6.12 33.15 -5.91
N TYR A 210 -5.14 33.07 -6.80
CA TYR A 210 -5.33 32.89 -8.24
C TYR A 210 -4.41 31.78 -8.78
N PRO A 211 -4.63 30.52 -8.37
CA PRO A 211 -3.57 29.52 -8.45
C PRO A 211 -3.36 28.92 -9.84
N LEU A 212 -4.37 28.95 -10.73
CA LEU A 212 -4.34 28.19 -11.99
C LEU A 212 -4.95 28.97 -13.15
N ARG A 213 -4.25 28.99 -14.28
CA ARG A 213 -4.72 29.54 -15.56
C ARG A 213 -5.17 28.40 -16.46
N ILE A 214 -6.47 28.12 -16.47
CA ILE A 214 -7.04 26.92 -17.08
C ILE A 214 -7.40 27.21 -18.53
N HIS A 215 -7.03 26.31 -19.42
CA HIS A 215 -7.30 26.44 -20.84
C HIS A 215 -8.63 25.76 -21.17
N VAL A 216 -9.58 26.52 -21.68
CA VAL A 216 -10.83 26.00 -22.26
C VAL A 216 -10.61 25.89 -23.77
N VAL A 217 -10.41 24.67 -24.26
CA VAL A 217 -10.06 24.39 -25.65
C VAL A 217 -11.31 23.95 -26.41
N MET A 218 -11.64 24.65 -27.49
CA MET A 218 -12.72 24.35 -28.40
C MET A 218 -12.12 23.65 -29.63
N ASN A 219 -12.27 22.34 -29.71
CA ASN A 219 -11.68 21.52 -30.76
C ASN A 219 -12.69 21.21 -31.87
N LYS A 220 -13.21 22.27 -32.51
CA LYS A 220 -14.15 22.14 -33.63
C LYS A 220 -14.01 23.33 -34.56
N THR A 221 -14.09 23.03 -35.86
CA THR A 221 -14.11 24.05 -36.90
C THR A 221 -15.37 24.89 -36.78
N MET A 222 -15.21 26.18 -36.56
CA MET A 222 -16.31 27.13 -36.38
C MET A 222 -16.06 28.42 -37.14
N GLU A 223 -17.15 29.05 -37.56
CA GLU A 223 -17.14 30.35 -38.23
C GLU A 223 -17.36 31.45 -37.19
N TYR A 224 -16.30 31.80 -36.45
CA TYR A 224 -16.33 32.79 -35.35
C TYR A 224 -16.84 34.19 -35.76
N TRP A 225 -16.93 34.48 -37.05
CA TRP A 225 -17.47 35.73 -37.59
C TRP A 225 -19.00 35.77 -37.67
N LYS A 226 -19.70 34.64 -37.48
CA LYS A 226 -21.16 34.61 -37.44
C LYS A 226 -21.67 35.05 -36.05
N PRO A 227 -22.67 35.95 -35.98
CA PRO A 227 -23.25 36.39 -34.71
C PRO A 227 -23.75 35.24 -33.83
N ASP A 228 -24.47 34.27 -34.42
CA ASP A 228 -25.02 33.12 -33.70
C ASP A 228 -23.93 32.25 -33.05
N VAL A 229 -22.80 32.09 -33.74
CA VAL A 229 -21.65 31.32 -33.23
C VAL A 229 -20.98 32.08 -32.08
N TYR A 230 -20.80 33.40 -32.22
CA TYR A 230 -20.27 34.21 -31.13
C TYR A 230 -21.17 34.12 -29.91
N ASP A 231 -22.48 34.34 -30.06
CA ASP A 231 -23.39 34.41 -28.93
C ASP A 231 -23.42 33.08 -28.16
N LYS A 232 -23.29 31.95 -28.89
CA LYS A 232 -23.14 30.64 -28.25
C LYS A 232 -21.79 30.46 -27.53
N LEU A 233 -20.69 30.92 -28.12
CA LEU A 233 -19.36 30.87 -27.50
C LEU A 233 -19.29 31.74 -26.24
N GLU A 234 -19.92 32.91 -26.28
CA GLU A 234 -20.04 33.81 -25.14
C GLU A 234 -20.88 33.19 -24.03
N GLU A 235 -22.02 32.56 -24.35
CA GLU A 235 -22.80 31.77 -23.39
C GLU A 235 -21.96 30.69 -22.71
N ILE A 236 -21.20 29.91 -23.50
CA ILE A 236 -20.32 28.86 -22.99
C ILE A 236 -19.29 29.42 -22.00
N VAL A 237 -18.59 30.49 -22.38
CA VAL A 237 -17.56 31.09 -21.53
C VAL A 237 -18.18 31.70 -20.27
N GLN A 238 -19.34 32.34 -20.38
CA GLN A 238 -20.07 32.85 -19.21
C GLN A 238 -20.50 31.73 -18.25
N THR A 239 -20.87 30.56 -18.76
CA THR A 239 -21.15 29.39 -17.91
C THR A 239 -19.92 28.97 -17.11
N PHE A 240 -18.72 29.01 -17.71
CA PHE A 240 -17.48 28.78 -16.97
C PHE A 240 -17.21 29.88 -15.93
N GLU A 241 -17.41 31.15 -16.28
CA GLU A 241 -17.21 32.30 -15.38
C GLU A 241 -18.18 32.33 -14.21
N ASN A 242 -19.36 31.72 -14.36
CA ASN A 242 -20.36 31.58 -13.31
C ASN A 242 -20.05 30.43 -12.33
N SER A 243 -19.05 29.60 -12.61
CA SER A 243 -18.57 28.58 -11.66
C SER A 243 -17.98 29.25 -10.43
N SER A 244 -18.23 28.68 -9.24
CA SER A 244 -17.64 29.17 -7.98
C SER A 244 -16.11 29.08 -7.93
N PHE A 245 -15.51 28.28 -8.82
CA PHE A 245 -14.06 28.07 -8.86
C PHE A 245 -13.34 29.00 -9.83
N VAL A 246 -14.08 29.76 -10.64
CA VAL A 246 -13.54 30.64 -11.67
C VAL A 246 -13.78 32.08 -11.25
N GLN A 247 -12.78 32.92 -11.47
CA GLN A 247 -12.93 34.35 -11.24
C GLN A 247 -13.86 34.98 -12.30
N ASN A 248 -14.43 36.13 -11.99
CA ASN A 248 -15.26 36.89 -12.93
C ASN A 248 -14.56 37.15 -14.29
N SER A 249 -15.36 37.58 -15.26
CA SER A 249 -14.96 37.82 -16.66
C SER A 249 -13.78 38.79 -16.86
N GLU A 250 -13.38 39.52 -15.82
CA GLU A 250 -12.23 40.43 -15.83
C GLU A 250 -10.89 39.72 -16.04
N LEU A 251 -10.75 38.48 -15.56
CA LEU A 251 -9.51 37.69 -15.70
C LEU A 251 -9.61 36.58 -16.77
N THR A 252 -10.72 36.55 -17.52
CA THR A 252 -10.90 35.62 -18.64
C THR A 252 -10.34 36.22 -19.92
N GLU A 253 -9.39 35.52 -20.51
CA GLU A 253 -8.77 35.90 -21.77
C GLU A 253 -9.33 35.06 -22.92
N CYS A 254 -10.16 35.68 -23.75
CA CYS A 254 -10.73 35.09 -24.97
C CYS A 254 -10.47 35.98 -26.17
N TRP A 255 -9.77 35.45 -27.17
CA TRP A 255 -9.40 36.20 -28.37
C TRP A 255 -10.63 36.72 -29.14
N PHE A 256 -11.74 35.98 -29.15
CA PHE A 256 -12.94 36.36 -29.90
C PHE A 256 -13.69 37.54 -29.27
N ARG A 257 -13.57 37.75 -27.95
CA ARG A 257 -14.11 38.95 -27.27
C ARG A 257 -13.38 40.20 -27.71
N GLU A 258 -12.05 40.13 -27.78
CA GLU A 258 -11.22 41.24 -28.28
C GLU A 258 -11.48 41.48 -29.77
N TYR A 259 -11.61 40.42 -30.56
CA TYR A 259 -12.01 40.51 -31.95
C TYR A 259 -13.38 41.21 -32.12
N ARG A 260 -14.40 40.88 -31.31
CA ARG A 260 -15.73 41.52 -31.40
C ARG A 260 -15.68 43.00 -31.00
N LYS A 261 -14.96 43.36 -29.94
CA LYS A 261 -14.76 44.78 -29.56
C LYS A 261 -14.17 45.58 -30.71
N GLN A 262 -13.09 45.08 -31.30
CA GLN A 262 -12.41 45.77 -32.39
C GLN A 262 -13.18 45.73 -33.71
N THR A 263 -13.92 44.67 -33.98
CA THR A 263 -14.79 44.64 -35.16
C THR A 263 -16.04 45.47 -34.98
N GLN A 264 -16.60 45.66 -33.79
CA GLN A 264 -17.68 46.64 -33.60
C GLN A 264 -17.20 48.07 -33.88
N ASP A 265 -16.00 48.41 -33.42
CA ASP A 265 -15.35 49.69 -33.75
C ASP A 265 -15.00 49.79 -35.24
N ALA A 266 -14.53 48.70 -35.84
CA ALA A 266 -14.18 48.63 -37.26
C ALA A 266 -15.38 48.48 -38.20
N ILE A 267 -16.54 47.95 -37.77
CA ILE A 267 -17.79 47.85 -38.55
C ILE A 267 -18.37 49.25 -38.78
N TYR A 268 -18.14 50.19 -37.86
CA TYR A 268 -18.38 51.62 -38.10
C TYR A 268 -17.55 52.13 -39.30
N PHE A 269 -16.33 51.61 -39.48
CA PHE A 269 -15.44 51.90 -40.61
C PHE A 269 -15.74 51.05 -41.86
N HIS A 270 -16.17 49.80 -41.71
CA HIS A 270 -16.32 48.80 -42.78
C HIS A 270 -17.67 48.84 -43.49
N ARG A 271 -18.70 49.48 -42.90
CA ARG A 271 -19.91 49.88 -43.64
C ARG A 271 -19.59 50.68 -44.91
N GLN A 272 -18.41 51.29 -44.98
CA GLN A 272 -17.90 52.04 -46.14
C GLN A 272 -17.22 51.17 -47.22
N CYS A 273 -16.79 49.93 -46.93
CA CYS A 273 -15.88 49.16 -47.83
C CYS A 273 -16.40 47.81 -48.37
N ASN A 274 -17.57 47.34 -47.97
CA ASN A 274 -18.29 46.20 -48.61
C ASN A 274 -17.47 44.90 -48.77
N THR A 275 -16.54 44.61 -47.85
CA THR A 275 -15.71 43.39 -47.85
C THR A 275 -16.18 42.40 -46.79
N LYS A 276 -16.32 41.11 -47.18
CA LYS A 276 -16.57 40.02 -46.23
C LYS A 276 -15.37 39.93 -45.26
N PRO A 277 -15.58 39.94 -43.93
CA PRO A 277 -14.49 39.69 -42.99
C PRO A 277 -14.02 38.25 -43.20
N THR A 278 -12.85 38.10 -43.83
CA THR A 278 -12.21 36.81 -44.09
C THR A 278 -11.18 36.53 -43.01
N THR A 279 -10.76 35.27 -42.88
CA THR A 279 -9.65 34.85 -42.00
C THR A 279 -8.34 35.62 -42.24
N ILE A 280 -8.14 36.15 -43.44
CA ILE A 280 -7.01 37.03 -43.81
C ILE A 280 -7.06 38.36 -43.03
N PHE A 281 -8.25 38.83 -42.67
CA PHE A 281 -8.45 40.06 -41.90
C PHE A 281 -7.99 39.90 -40.44
N LEU A 282 -8.21 38.72 -39.84
CA LEU A 282 -7.79 38.40 -38.47
C LEU A 282 -6.28 38.58 -38.26
N ARG A 283 -5.47 38.25 -39.27
CA ARG A 283 -4.00 38.28 -39.17
C ARG A 283 -3.39 39.68 -39.18
N ARG A 284 -4.14 40.71 -39.62
CA ARG A 284 -3.64 42.09 -39.74
C ARG A 284 -3.78 42.93 -38.46
N PHE A 285 -4.47 42.43 -37.43
CA PHE A 285 -4.73 43.19 -36.20
C PHE A 285 -3.66 42.93 -35.13
N ALA A 286 -3.14 44.00 -34.52
CA ALA A 286 -2.07 43.95 -33.52
C ALA A 286 -2.31 43.04 -32.29
N PRO A 287 -3.53 42.95 -31.70
CA PRO A 287 -3.80 42.03 -30.58
C PRO A 287 -3.83 40.55 -30.98
N PHE A 288 -3.95 40.23 -32.28
CA PHE A 288 -3.81 38.84 -32.72
C PHE A 288 -2.38 38.33 -32.59
N SER A 289 -1.37 39.19 -32.42
CA SER A 289 -0.03 38.75 -32.04
C SER A 289 -0.02 38.12 -30.63
N THR A 290 -0.83 38.65 -29.70
CA THR A 290 -0.97 38.11 -28.34
C THR A 290 -1.65 36.74 -28.36
N PHE A 291 -2.70 36.59 -29.18
CA PHE A 291 -3.52 35.37 -29.27
C PHE A 291 -3.09 34.41 -30.39
N GLU A 292 -1.93 34.64 -31.04
CA GLU A 292 -1.48 33.84 -32.18
C GLU A 292 -1.38 32.35 -31.82
N LYS A 293 -0.97 32.06 -30.58
CA LYS A 293 -0.85 30.70 -30.04
C LYS A 293 -2.16 30.09 -29.55
N ASP A 294 -3.22 30.89 -29.47
CA ASP A 294 -4.54 30.47 -28.97
C ASP A 294 -5.50 30.10 -30.11
N ILE A 295 -5.08 30.28 -31.37
CA ILE A 295 -5.89 30.03 -32.56
C ILE A 295 -5.13 29.10 -33.50
N LYS A 296 -5.75 27.98 -33.87
CA LYS A 296 -5.22 27.05 -34.87
C LYS A 296 -6.00 27.15 -36.17
N PHE A 297 -5.34 27.63 -37.22
CA PHE A 297 -5.88 27.63 -38.58
C PHE A 297 -5.62 26.29 -39.29
N ASN A 298 -6.44 25.99 -40.30
CA ASN A 298 -6.15 24.94 -41.28
C ASN A 298 -4.97 25.34 -42.20
N GLU A 299 -4.43 24.39 -42.96
CA GLU A 299 -3.25 24.60 -43.83
C GLU A 299 -3.45 25.74 -44.84
N ASN A 300 -4.68 25.91 -45.33
CA ASN A 300 -5.04 26.94 -46.30
C ASN A 300 -5.46 28.29 -45.66
N PHE A 301 -5.39 28.41 -44.33
CA PHE A 301 -5.80 29.60 -43.57
C PHE A 301 -7.23 30.08 -43.86
N THR A 302 -8.14 29.20 -44.25
CA THR A 302 -9.54 29.53 -44.56
C THR A 302 -10.48 29.31 -43.38
N SER A 303 -10.12 28.47 -42.42
CA SER A 303 -10.94 28.19 -41.24
C SER A 303 -10.11 28.01 -39.98
N ILE A 304 -10.74 28.30 -38.83
CA ILE A 304 -10.17 28.04 -37.51
C ILE A 304 -10.63 26.64 -37.12
N VAL A 305 -9.67 25.73 -36.97
CA VAL A 305 -9.90 24.31 -36.64
C VAL A 305 -10.06 24.12 -35.14
N ALA A 306 -9.28 24.85 -34.36
CA ALA A 306 -9.36 24.85 -32.91
C ALA A 306 -9.01 26.24 -32.37
N SER A 307 -9.58 26.59 -31.23
CA SER A 307 -9.15 27.75 -30.47
C SER A 307 -9.25 27.51 -28.97
N ARG A 308 -8.69 28.40 -28.16
CA ARG A 308 -8.81 28.31 -26.71
C ARG A 308 -9.05 29.67 -26.06
N CYS A 309 -9.70 29.62 -24.92
CA CYS A 309 -9.76 30.70 -23.93
C CYS A 309 -8.98 30.31 -22.68
N ILE A 310 -8.52 31.29 -21.93
CA ILE A 310 -7.87 31.08 -20.64
C ILE A 310 -8.76 31.68 -19.56
N ILE A 311 -9.21 30.84 -18.62
CA ILE A 311 -9.97 31.25 -17.44
C ILE A 311 -9.07 31.18 -16.21
N GLN A 312 -9.28 32.07 -15.25
CA GLN A 312 -8.49 32.15 -14.03
C GLN A 312 -9.24 31.49 -12.87
N ALA A 313 -8.65 30.45 -12.29
CA ALA A 313 -9.19 29.83 -11.08
C ALA A 313 -9.02 30.76 -9.87
N THR A 314 -9.93 30.70 -8.90
CA THR A 314 -9.96 31.55 -7.72
C THR A 314 -10.19 30.75 -6.43
N ASN A 315 -9.55 31.15 -5.34
CA ASN A 315 -9.77 30.63 -3.98
C ASN A 315 -9.67 29.09 -3.82
N ILE A 316 -8.69 28.45 -4.45
CA ILE A 316 -8.48 26.99 -4.34
C ILE A 316 -7.37 26.68 -3.36
N SER A 317 -7.72 26.34 -2.12
CA SER A 317 -6.75 26.20 -1.02
C SER A 317 -6.24 24.78 -0.75
N ASP A 318 -6.97 23.73 -1.16
CA ASP A 318 -6.62 22.35 -0.84
C ASP A 318 -6.90 21.37 -1.99
N ALA A 319 -6.47 20.11 -1.82
CA ALA A 319 -6.59 19.04 -2.80
C ALA A 319 -8.06 18.65 -3.10
N ASN A 320 -8.98 18.84 -2.14
CA ASN A 320 -10.40 18.54 -2.34
C ASN A 320 -11.04 19.60 -3.25
N LEU A 321 -10.74 20.89 -3.02
CA LEU A 321 -11.18 21.98 -3.88
C LEU A 321 -10.55 21.88 -5.28
N GLU A 322 -9.29 21.46 -5.39
CA GLU A 322 -8.65 21.17 -6.68
C GLU A 322 -9.40 20.09 -7.45
N LYS A 323 -9.77 18.99 -6.77
CA LYS A 323 -10.61 17.92 -7.32
C LYS A 323 -11.98 18.43 -7.74
N ASP A 324 -12.68 19.15 -6.87
CA ASP A 324 -14.05 19.61 -7.12
C ASP A 324 -14.09 20.61 -8.28
N MET A 325 -13.10 21.49 -8.38
CA MET A 325 -12.94 22.38 -9.54
C MET A 325 -12.80 21.58 -10.83
N VAL A 326 -11.89 20.59 -10.89
CA VAL A 326 -11.67 19.82 -12.12
C VAL A 326 -12.96 19.11 -12.55
N LEU A 327 -13.71 18.53 -11.60
CA LEU A 327 -14.98 17.88 -11.86
C LEU A 327 -16.05 18.87 -12.34
N ASP A 328 -16.13 20.06 -11.74
CA ASP A 328 -17.08 21.10 -12.13
C ASP A 328 -16.82 21.61 -13.55
N LEU A 329 -15.56 21.96 -13.85
CA LEU A 329 -15.16 22.47 -15.17
C LEU A 329 -15.36 21.41 -16.27
N ARG A 330 -15.07 20.14 -15.99
CA ARG A 330 -15.36 19.06 -16.94
C ARG A 330 -16.85 18.86 -17.15
N ARG A 331 -17.66 18.93 -16.08
CA ARG A 331 -19.13 18.86 -16.19
C ARG A 331 -19.70 19.98 -17.06
N ILE A 332 -19.16 21.20 -16.92
CA ILE A 332 -19.54 22.33 -17.78
C ILE A 332 -19.14 22.05 -19.23
N ALA A 333 -17.92 21.59 -19.49
CA ALA A 333 -17.48 21.22 -20.84
C ALA A 333 -18.38 20.14 -21.48
N ASP A 334 -18.74 19.11 -20.71
CA ASP A 334 -19.58 17.99 -21.14
C ASP A 334 -21.04 18.41 -21.41
N SER A 335 -21.51 19.53 -20.84
CA SER A 335 -22.85 20.06 -21.10
C SER A 335 -23.04 20.62 -22.51
N TYR A 336 -21.94 20.80 -23.26
CA TYR A 336 -21.92 21.31 -24.64
C TYR A 336 -21.28 20.31 -25.62
N PRO A 337 -21.85 19.10 -25.80
CA PRO A 337 -21.22 18.02 -26.57
C PRO A 337 -20.97 18.40 -28.04
N ASP A 338 -21.83 19.23 -28.63
CA ASP A 338 -21.69 19.66 -30.02
C ASP A 338 -20.43 20.49 -30.29
N HIS A 339 -19.81 21.07 -29.25
CA HIS A 339 -18.70 22.03 -29.38
C HIS A 339 -17.33 21.40 -29.11
N HIS A 340 -17.28 20.11 -28.71
CA HIS A 340 -16.04 19.37 -28.41
C HIS A 340 -15.08 20.18 -27.52
N ILE A 341 -15.63 20.66 -26.39
CA ILE A 341 -14.89 21.47 -25.43
C ILE A 341 -14.11 20.56 -24.50
N THR A 342 -12.86 20.93 -24.24
CA THR A 342 -12.00 20.24 -23.28
C THR A 342 -11.33 21.27 -22.39
N VAL A 343 -11.23 20.96 -21.10
CA VAL A 343 -10.52 21.80 -20.13
C VAL A 343 -9.17 21.21 -19.81
N PHE A 344 -8.13 22.04 -19.83
CA PHE A 344 -6.75 21.59 -19.65
C PHE A 344 -5.95 22.54 -18.77
N HIS A 345 -5.18 21.97 -17.87
CA HIS A 345 -4.07 22.61 -17.20
C HIS A 345 -2.98 21.57 -16.96
N THR A 346 -1.72 21.96 -16.96
CA THR A 346 -0.58 21.02 -16.79
C THR A 346 -0.64 20.26 -15.47
N LEU A 347 -1.20 20.85 -14.42
CA LEU A 347 -1.35 20.22 -13.10
C LEU A 347 -2.56 19.26 -12.99
N PHE A 348 -3.46 19.20 -13.98
CA PHE A 348 -4.61 18.29 -13.90
C PHE A 348 -4.20 16.82 -13.80
N VAL A 349 -3.02 16.45 -14.31
CA VAL A 349 -2.45 15.10 -14.14
C VAL A 349 -2.31 14.71 -12.66
N PHE A 350 -2.00 15.67 -11.79
CA PHE A 350 -1.92 15.44 -10.34
C PHE A 350 -3.31 15.46 -9.68
N PHE A 351 -4.23 16.31 -10.14
CA PHE A 351 -5.58 16.40 -9.58
C PHE A 351 -6.44 15.19 -9.94
N ASP A 352 -6.23 14.61 -11.13
CA ASP A 352 -6.87 13.38 -11.58
C ASP A 352 -6.56 12.21 -10.64
N GLN A 353 -5.37 12.18 -10.04
CA GLN A 353 -5.05 11.21 -9.00
C GLN A 353 -5.96 11.35 -7.78
N PHE A 354 -6.28 12.57 -7.32
CA PHE A 354 -7.13 12.78 -6.15
C PHE A 354 -8.58 12.33 -6.37
N ILE A 355 -9.06 12.39 -7.62
CA ILE A 355 -10.38 11.85 -7.98
C ILE A 355 -10.41 10.33 -7.77
N LEU A 356 -9.39 9.61 -8.24
CA LEU A 356 -9.40 8.15 -8.29
C LEU A 356 -8.88 7.45 -7.02
N VAL A 357 -7.95 8.05 -6.27
CA VAL A 357 -7.23 7.36 -5.18
C VAL A 357 -8.18 6.74 -4.16
N ARG A 358 -9.16 7.51 -3.64
CA ARG A 358 -10.06 7.03 -2.58
C ARG A 358 -10.90 5.85 -3.05
N GLU A 359 -11.60 6.02 -4.17
CA GLU A 359 -12.49 4.99 -4.71
C GLU A 359 -11.72 3.72 -5.06
N THR A 360 -10.58 3.87 -5.76
CA THR A 360 -9.71 2.75 -6.12
C THR A 360 -9.16 2.05 -4.88
N SER A 361 -8.77 2.79 -3.84
CA SER A 361 -8.24 2.21 -2.59
C SER A 361 -9.30 1.37 -1.90
N ILE A 362 -10.51 1.92 -1.69
CA ILE A 362 -11.62 1.20 -1.04
C ILE A 362 -12.00 -0.05 -1.84
N GLN A 363 -12.11 0.07 -3.17
CA GLN A 363 -12.43 -1.06 -4.04
C GLN A 363 -11.33 -2.14 -3.98
N SER A 364 -10.06 -1.76 -4.11
CA SER A 364 -8.94 -2.71 -4.11
C SER A 364 -8.79 -3.42 -2.77
N ILE A 365 -8.91 -2.68 -1.66
CA ILE A 365 -8.85 -3.23 -0.30
C ILE A 365 -10.04 -4.15 -0.05
N GLY A 366 -11.25 -3.73 -0.43
CA GLY A 366 -12.46 -4.55 -0.25
C GLY A 366 -12.43 -5.85 -1.06
N VAL A 367 -12.02 -5.77 -2.33
CA VAL A 367 -11.86 -6.95 -3.20
C VAL A 367 -10.77 -7.87 -2.66
N ALA A 368 -9.60 -7.32 -2.29
CA ALA A 368 -8.52 -8.12 -1.73
C ALA A 368 -8.95 -8.81 -0.41
N ALA A 369 -9.55 -8.09 0.53
CA ALA A 369 -10.06 -8.69 1.77
C ALA A 369 -11.10 -9.80 1.53
N ALA A 370 -12.01 -9.61 0.57
CA ALA A 370 -13.00 -10.63 0.20
C ALA A 370 -12.35 -11.88 -0.41
N VAL A 371 -11.41 -11.71 -1.34
CA VAL A 371 -10.65 -12.81 -1.95
C VAL A 371 -9.86 -13.57 -0.87
N MET A 372 -9.23 -12.83 0.04
CA MET A 372 -8.49 -13.38 1.16
C MET A 372 -9.35 -14.19 2.13
N MET A 373 -10.58 -13.73 2.41
CA MET A 373 -11.56 -14.48 3.18
C MET A 373 -11.95 -15.79 2.50
N VAL A 374 -12.15 -15.77 1.17
CA VAL A 374 -12.44 -17.00 0.39
C VAL A 374 -11.26 -17.97 0.46
N ILE A 375 -10.03 -17.49 0.31
CA ILE A 375 -8.83 -18.34 0.42
C ILE A 375 -8.74 -18.94 1.83
N ALA A 376 -8.96 -18.14 2.88
CA ALA A 376 -8.96 -18.65 4.26
C ALA A 376 -10.01 -19.76 4.46
N LEU A 377 -11.23 -19.61 3.91
CA LEU A 377 -12.28 -20.61 4.00
C LEU A 377 -11.98 -21.90 3.22
N ILE A 378 -11.25 -21.82 2.11
CA ILE A 378 -10.87 -22.99 1.30
C ILE A 378 -9.74 -23.78 1.97
N PHE A 379 -8.72 -23.10 2.49
CA PHE A 379 -7.50 -23.75 2.98
C PHE A 379 -7.52 -24.06 4.48
N ILE A 380 -8.36 -23.40 5.29
CA ILE A 380 -8.49 -23.68 6.72
C ILE A 380 -9.66 -24.67 6.92
N PRO A 381 -9.41 -25.88 7.42
CA PRO A 381 -10.41 -26.96 7.47
C PRO A 381 -11.55 -26.73 8.48
N SER A 382 -11.54 -25.61 9.22
CA SER A 382 -12.60 -25.27 10.18
C SER A 382 -13.15 -23.86 9.93
N VAL A 383 -14.48 -23.77 9.83
CA VAL A 383 -15.17 -22.49 9.57
C VAL A 383 -14.96 -21.48 10.70
N SER A 384 -14.99 -21.91 11.97
CA SER A 384 -14.77 -21.00 13.12
C SER A 384 -13.40 -20.33 13.07
N CYS A 385 -12.32 -21.10 12.85
CA CYS A 385 -10.98 -20.49 12.74
C CYS A 385 -10.86 -19.59 11.51
N ALA A 386 -11.46 -19.97 10.39
CA ALA A 386 -11.46 -19.13 9.19
C ALA A 386 -12.16 -17.78 9.44
N LEU A 387 -13.27 -17.76 10.18
CA LEU A 387 -13.96 -16.53 10.57
C LEU A 387 -13.11 -15.67 11.50
N TRP A 388 -12.40 -16.25 12.47
CA TRP A 388 -11.49 -15.51 13.34
C TRP A 388 -10.28 -14.94 12.61
N VAL A 389 -9.75 -15.68 11.62
CA VAL A 389 -8.70 -15.16 10.72
C VAL A 389 -9.24 -14.00 9.89
N ALA A 390 -10.44 -14.12 9.30
CA ALA A 390 -11.06 -13.03 8.55
C ALA A 390 -11.31 -11.79 9.43
N PHE A 391 -11.79 -11.98 10.65
CA PHE A 391 -11.95 -10.90 11.63
C PHE A 391 -10.60 -10.23 11.95
N SER A 392 -9.55 -11.02 12.16
CA SER A 392 -8.19 -10.52 12.41
C SER A 392 -7.70 -9.64 11.26
N ILE A 393 -7.88 -10.08 10.01
CA ILE A 393 -7.52 -9.32 8.80
C ILE A 393 -8.24 -7.97 8.78
N CYS A 394 -9.57 -7.97 8.92
CA CYS A 394 -10.35 -6.73 8.94
C CYS A 394 -9.93 -5.79 10.09
N SER A 395 -9.65 -6.34 11.28
CA SER A 395 -9.19 -5.59 12.45
C SER A 395 -7.80 -4.97 12.24
N ILE A 396 -6.88 -5.69 11.59
CA ILE A 396 -5.56 -5.17 11.24
C ILE A 396 -5.71 -4.05 10.21
N GLU A 397 -6.48 -4.24 9.14
CA GLU A 397 -6.69 -3.21 8.10
C GLU A 397 -7.28 -1.91 8.68
N ILE A 398 -8.36 -2.03 9.47
CA ILE A 398 -8.98 -0.87 10.13
C ILE A 398 -7.97 -0.17 11.04
N GLY A 399 -7.18 -0.91 11.79
CA GLY A 399 -6.14 -0.31 12.62
C GLY A 399 -5.02 0.33 11.82
N VAL A 400 -4.54 -0.27 10.74
CA VAL A 400 -3.49 0.35 9.92
C VAL A 400 -3.98 1.67 9.32
N ILE A 401 -5.20 1.70 8.74
CA ILE A 401 -5.81 2.92 8.19
C ILE A 401 -6.03 3.98 9.30
N GLY A 402 -6.54 3.56 10.45
CA GLY A 402 -6.81 4.46 11.56
C GLY A 402 -5.53 5.06 12.16
N TYR A 403 -4.57 4.21 12.53
CA TYR A 403 -3.34 4.66 13.17
C TYR A 403 -2.37 5.35 12.20
N MET A 404 -2.36 5.02 10.89
CA MET A 404 -1.58 5.79 9.93
C MET A 404 -2.09 7.24 9.84
N THR A 405 -3.41 7.42 9.90
CA THR A 405 -4.05 8.74 9.92
C THR A 405 -3.67 9.52 11.17
N LEU A 406 -3.73 8.87 12.35
CA LEU A 406 -3.28 9.46 13.61
C LEU A 406 -1.77 9.75 13.63
N TRP A 407 -0.99 9.00 12.84
CA TRP A 407 0.43 9.23 12.63
C TRP A 407 0.74 10.18 11.46
N ASN A 408 -0.27 10.95 11.04
CA ASN A 408 -0.19 12.04 10.07
C ASN A 408 0.29 11.56 8.69
N VAL A 409 -0.17 10.38 8.26
CA VAL A 409 -0.01 9.84 6.92
C VAL A 409 -1.32 10.02 6.17
N ASN A 410 -1.27 10.59 4.97
CA ASN A 410 -2.45 10.79 4.13
C ASN A 410 -2.78 9.50 3.37
N LEU A 411 -4.05 9.37 2.96
CA LEU A 411 -4.46 8.39 1.96
C LEU A 411 -4.10 8.92 0.57
N ASP A 412 -2.96 8.46 0.06
CA ASP A 412 -2.41 8.72 -1.25
C ASP A 412 -2.05 7.41 -1.99
N SER A 413 -1.51 7.52 -3.21
CA SER A 413 -1.14 6.35 -4.00
C SER A 413 0.00 5.52 -3.40
N ILE A 414 0.85 6.13 -2.54
CA ILE A 414 1.95 5.43 -1.85
C ILE A 414 1.37 4.64 -0.68
N SER A 415 0.52 5.27 0.15
CA SER A 415 -0.16 4.55 1.23
C SER A 415 -1.07 3.44 0.69
N MET A 416 -1.69 3.63 -0.49
CA MET A 416 -2.52 2.60 -1.12
C MET A 416 -1.73 1.32 -1.41
N ILE A 417 -0.50 1.42 -1.94
CA ILE A 417 0.39 0.26 -2.13
C ILE A 417 0.61 -0.48 -0.81
N ASN A 418 0.86 0.27 0.26
CA ASN A 418 1.16 -0.31 1.56
C ASN A 418 -0.07 -0.95 2.22
N LEU A 419 -1.27 -0.43 1.97
CA LEU A 419 -2.53 -1.04 2.42
C LEU A 419 -2.82 -2.34 1.66
N ILE A 420 -2.58 -2.40 0.34
CA ILE A 420 -2.69 -3.66 -0.41
C ILE A 420 -1.67 -4.70 0.09
N MET A 421 -0.45 -4.25 0.37
CA MET A 421 0.59 -5.08 0.97
C MET A 421 0.20 -5.56 2.39
N CYS A 422 -0.49 -4.73 3.17
CA CYS A 422 -0.99 -5.07 4.51
C CYS A 422 -1.89 -6.31 4.48
N ILE A 423 -2.78 -6.40 3.49
CA ILE A 423 -3.71 -7.52 3.37
C ILE A 423 -2.94 -8.84 3.21
N GLY A 424 -1.87 -8.86 2.41
CA GLY A 424 -1.01 -10.03 2.26
C GLY A 424 -0.33 -10.43 3.58
N PHE A 425 0.33 -9.47 4.24
CA PHE A 425 1.06 -9.70 5.49
C PHE A 425 0.17 -10.06 6.69
N SER A 426 -1.04 -9.49 6.78
CA SER A 426 -1.97 -9.72 7.90
C SER A 426 -2.44 -11.17 7.98
N VAL A 427 -2.50 -11.83 6.81
CA VAL A 427 -2.90 -13.23 6.67
C VAL A 427 -1.80 -14.17 7.12
N ASP A 428 -0.53 -13.80 6.89
CA ASP A 428 0.61 -14.69 7.15
C ASP A 428 0.62 -15.18 8.59
N TYR A 429 0.69 -14.26 9.56
CA TYR A 429 0.75 -14.63 10.98
C TYR A 429 -0.55 -15.28 11.48
N SER A 430 -1.70 -14.80 11.00
CA SER A 430 -3.01 -15.29 11.43
C SER A 430 -3.26 -16.73 10.93
N ALA A 431 -2.91 -17.03 9.68
CA ALA A 431 -3.06 -18.34 9.07
C ALA A 431 -2.12 -19.36 9.69
N HIS A 432 -0.84 -19.01 9.89
CA HIS A 432 0.14 -19.89 10.55
C HIS A 432 -0.38 -20.33 11.93
N ILE A 433 -0.74 -19.38 12.80
CA ILE A 433 -1.18 -19.69 14.17
C ILE A 433 -2.46 -20.51 14.19
N SER A 434 -3.43 -20.19 13.33
CA SER A 434 -4.69 -20.92 13.25
C SER A 434 -4.47 -22.36 12.79
N TYR A 435 -3.63 -22.56 11.78
CA TYR A 435 -3.29 -23.89 11.28
C TYR A 435 -2.56 -24.74 12.33
N ALA A 436 -1.61 -24.15 13.06
CA ALA A 436 -0.91 -24.85 14.15
C ALA A 436 -1.82 -25.16 15.35
N TYR A 437 -2.78 -24.27 15.66
CA TYR A 437 -3.79 -24.52 16.69
C TYR A 437 -4.68 -25.71 16.31
N LEU A 438 -5.14 -25.77 15.05
CA LEU A 438 -5.97 -26.86 14.53
C LEU A 438 -5.23 -28.19 14.42
N SER A 439 -3.93 -28.14 14.11
CA SER A 439 -3.08 -29.32 13.96
C SER A 439 -2.55 -29.85 15.30
N SER A 440 -2.84 -29.16 16.42
CA SER A 440 -2.36 -29.55 17.74
C SER A 440 -3.14 -30.72 18.32
N GLU A 441 -2.43 -31.71 18.85
CA GLU A 441 -2.97 -32.87 19.56
C GLU A 441 -3.33 -32.58 21.04
N GLY A 442 -3.28 -31.31 21.46
CA GLY A 442 -3.60 -30.88 22.82
C GLY A 442 -5.04 -31.22 23.23
N LEU A 443 -5.21 -31.75 24.45
CA LEU A 443 -6.51 -32.19 24.98
C LEU A 443 -7.43 -31.01 25.33
N THR A 444 -6.87 -29.92 25.86
CA THR A 444 -7.62 -28.72 26.21
C THR A 444 -7.33 -27.59 25.22
N ALA A 445 -8.26 -26.65 25.08
CA ALA A 445 -8.08 -25.45 24.27
C ALA A 445 -6.83 -24.63 24.69
N ASN A 446 -6.49 -24.64 25.99
CA ASN A 446 -5.26 -24.00 26.49
C ASN A 446 -4.01 -24.76 26.06
N ASP A 447 -4.03 -26.09 26.03
CA ASP A 447 -2.90 -26.89 25.59
C ASP A 447 -2.66 -26.73 24.08
N LYS A 448 -3.74 -26.68 23.28
CA LYS A 448 -3.67 -26.36 21.85
C LYS A 448 -3.06 -24.98 21.62
N MET A 449 -3.49 -23.98 22.39
CA MET A 449 -2.94 -22.62 22.34
C MET A 449 -1.43 -22.60 22.66
N LYS A 450 -1.00 -23.27 23.75
CA LYS A 450 0.42 -23.37 24.12
C LYS A 450 1.24 -24.10 23.07
N SER A 451 0.71 -25.17 22.47
CA SER A 451 1.35 -25.92 21.39
C SER A 451 1.54 -25.08 20.13
N ALA A 452 0.53 -24.29 19.74
CA ALA A 452 0.62 -23.36 18.63
C ALA A 452 1.69 -22.28 18.89
N LEU A 453 1.71 -21.69 20.08
CA LEU A 453 2.70 -20.68 20.49
C LEU A 453 4.11 -21.25 20.57
N HIS A 454 4.29 -22.49 21.02
CA HIS A 454 5.57 -23.19 21.00
C HIS A 454 6.13 -23.30 19.59
N SER A 455 5.26 -23.61 18.63
CA SER A 455 5.62 -23.91 17.25
C SER A 455 5.91 -22.66 16.43
N LEU A 456 5.17 -21.57 16.68
CA LEU A 456 5.16 -20.39 15.81
C LEU A 456 5.47 -19.06 16.50
N GLY A 457 5.41 -18.97 17.83
CA GLY A 457 5.67 -17.71 18.54
C GLY A 457 7.07 -17.15 18.26
N MET A 458 8.09 -18.02 18.28
CA MET A 458 9.46 -17.61 17.94
C MET A 458 9.62 -17.21 16.45
N PRO A 459 9.19 -18.03 15.46
CA PRO A 459 9.20 -17.63 14.05
C PRO A 459 8.54 -16.29 13.76
N ILE A 460 7.34 -16.06 14.31
CA ILE A 460 6.61 -14.80 14.09
C ILE A 460 7.40 -13.64 14.69
N PHE A 461 7.91 -13.77 15.92
CA PHE A 461 8.74 -12.74 16.52
C PHE A 461 9.99 -12.44 15.70
N GLN A 462 10.69 -13.46 15.20
CA GLN A 462 11.88 -13.29 14.36
C GLN A 462 11.55 -12.64 13.01
N GLY A 463 10.47 -13.08 12.36
CA GLY A 463 9.96 -12.50 11.12
C GLY A 463 9.64 -11.01 11.29
N SER A 464 8.87 -10.67 12.32
CA SER A 464 8.50 -9.29 12.62
C SER A 464 9.71 -8.40 12.93
N VAL A 465 10.63 -8.85 13.79
CA VAL A 465 11.85 -8.09 14.09
C VAL A 465 12.73 -7.93 12.85
N SER A 466 12.88 -8.98 12.03
CA SER A 466 13.69 -8.91 10.81
C SER A 466 13.13 -7.91 9.80
N THR A 467 11.81 -7.89 9.62
CA THR A 467 11.15 -6.96 8.70
C THR A 467 11.24 -5.53 9.22
N ILE A 468 11.01 -5.29 10.51
CA ILE A 468 11.17 -3.96 11.14
C ILE A 468 12.60 -3.45 11.00
N LEU A 469 13.61 -4.29 11.26
CA LEU A 469 15.02 -3.93 11.09
C LEU A 469 15.35 -3.61 9.62
N GLY A 470 14.80 -4.38 8.68
CA GLY A 470 15.00 -4.14 7.25
C GLY A 470 14.46 -2.79 6.78
N ILE A 471 13.30 -2.35 7.30
CA ILE A 471 12.70 -1.06 6.93
C ILE A 471 13.17 0.10 7.82
N ALA A 472 13.80 -0.15 8.97
CA ALA A 472 14.20 0.89 9.93
C ALA A 472 15.10 1.96 9.29
N ILE A 473 15.91 1.57 8.29
CA ILE A 473 16.77 2.50 7.55
C ILE A 473 15.96 3.58 6.81
N LEU A 474 14.74 3.28 6.39
CA LEU A 474 13.85 4.22 5.68
C LEU A 474 13.36 5.35 6.60
N ALA A 475 13.33 5.13 7.91
CA ALA A 475 12.95 6.14 8.89
C ALA A 475 13.94 7.33 8.94
N PHE A 476 15.18 7.10 8.51
CA PHE A 476 16.24 8.11 8.48
C PHE A 476 16.36 8.82 7.12
N ALA A 477 15.57 8.42 6.13
CA ALA A 477 15.59 9.05 4.82
C ALA A 477 14.78 10.36 4.84
N PRO A 478 15.34 11.51 4.40
CA PRO A 478 14.69 12.83 4.43
C PRO A 478 13.67 12.98 3.29
N SER A 479 12.68 12.10 3.24
CA SER A 479 11.64 12.06 2.22
C SER A 479 10.35 11.51 2.81
N TYR A 480 9.24 12.21 2.55
CA TYR A 480 7.91 11.77 2.93
C TYR A 480 7.59 10.37 2.41
N ILE A 481 8.00 10.02 1.19
CA ILE A 481 7.70 8.72 0.58
C ILE A 481 8.27 7.58 1.42
N PHE A 482 9.56 7.67 1.79
CA PHE A 482 10.23 6.66 2.58
C PHE A 482 9.71 6.60 4.01
N LEU A 483 9.43 7.77 4.60
CA LEU A 483 8.87 7.84 5.95
C LEU A 483 7.46 7.25 6.02
N THR A 484 6.62 7.53 5.03
CA THR A 484 5.28 6.95 4.89
C THR A 484 5.38 5.43 4.77
N PHE A 485 6.27 4.93 3.91
CA PHE A 485 6.52 3.50 3.77
C PHE A 485 6.96 2.85 5.08
N PHE A 486 7.93 3.45 5.79
CA PHE A 486 8.35 2.99 7.10
C PHE A 486 7.19 2.94 8.10
N LYS A 487 6.47 4.05 8.27
CA LYS A 487 5.36 4.16 9.24
C LYS A 487 4.27 3.12 8.97
N THR A 488 3.82 3.01 7.72
CA THR A 488 2.73 2.10 7.39
C THR A 488 3.19 0.65 7.55
N VAL A 489 4.34 0.25 7.00
CA VAL A 489 4.80 -1.14 7.10
C VAL A 489 5.13 -1.50 8.56
N PHE A 490 5.65 -0.57 9.36
CA PHE A 490 5.82 -0.77 10.79
C PHE A 490 4.49 -1.08 11.50
N LEU A 491 3.43 -0.32 11.23
CA LEU A 491 2.10 -0.57 11.79
C LEU A 491 1.55 -1.94 11.35
N VAL A 492 1.68 -2.29 10.07
CA VAL A 492 1.26 -3.60 9.53
C VAL A 492 1.92 -4.74 10.30
N ILE A 493 3.25 -4.71 10.43
CA ILE A 493 4.00 -5.79 11.09
C ILE A 493 3.71 -5.83 12.58
N LEU A 494 3.64 -4.67 13.25
CA LEU A 494 3.32 -4.60 14.67
C LEU A 494 1.93 -5.15 14.96
N PHE A 495 0.91 -4.68 14.24
CA PHE A 495 -0.46 -5.14 14.46
C PHE A 495 -0.65 -6.58 14.02
N GLY A 496 -0.05 -7.01 12.91
CA GLY A 496 -0.04 -8.42 12.52
C GLY A 496 0.56 -9.33 13.60
N ALA A 497 1.72 -8.96 14.16
CA ALA A 497 2.38 -9.74 15.20
C ALA A 497 1.55 -9.78 16.49
N LEU A 498 0.98 -8.65 16.90
CA LEU A 498 0.09 -8.56 18.07
C LEU A 498 -1.16 -9.42 17.87
N HIS A 499 -1.79 -9.39 16.69
CA HIS A 499 -2.94 -10.23 16.41
C HIS A 499 -2.57 -11.72 16.42
N GLY A 500 -1.46 -12.10 15.78
CA GLY A 500 -1.01 -13.49 15.69
C GLY A 500 -0.55 -14.10 17.03
N ILE A 501 0.17 -13.33 17.86
CA ILE A 501 0.78 -13.84 19.11
C ILE A 501 -0.14 -13.63 20.33
N LEU A 502 -1.00 -12.60 20.34
CA LEU A 502 -1.89 -12.29 21.47
C LEU A 502 -3.35 -12.58 21.19
N LEU A 503 -3.96 -11.90 20.22
CA LEU A 503 -5.42 -11.89 20.08
C LEU A 503 -5.95 -13.24 19.59
N LEU A 504 -5.39 -13.75 18.49
CA LEU A 504 -5.91 -14.94 17.81
C LEU A 504 -5.80 -16.20 18.68
N PRO A 505 -4.68 -16.49 19.38
CA PRO A 505 -4.61 -17.64 20.29
C PRO A 505 -5.68 -17.58 21.39
N VAL A 506 -5.98 -16.39 21.92
CA VAL A 506 -7.01 -16.17 22.94
C VAL A 506 -8.41 -16.39 22.37
N LEU A 507 -8.72 -15.82 21.20
CA LEU A 507 -10.03 -15.97 20.55
C LEU A 507 -10.31 -17.43 20.18
N LEU A 508 -9.33 -18.13 19.60
CA LEU A 508 -9.43 -19.55 19.29
C LEU A 508 -9.63 -20.40 20.55
N SER A 509 -8.84 -20.14 21.59
CA SER A 509 -8.93 -20.87 22.85
C SER A 509 -10.28 -20.68 23.54
N LEU A 510 -10.84 -19.46 23.54
CA LEU A 510 -12.17 -19.20 24.10
C LEU A 510 -13.26 -19.87 23.27
N SER A 511 -13.22 -19.71 21.94
CA SER A 511 -14.21 -20.33 21.05
C SER A 511 -14.26 -21.85 21.21
N ASP A 512 -13.11 -22.50 21.31
CA ASP A 512 -12.99 -23.96 21.49
C ASP A 512 -13.29 -24.42 22.93
N SER A 513 -13.36 -23.50 23.90
CA SER A 513 -13.78 -23.80 25.29
C SER A 513 -15.30 -23.64 25.50
N PHE A 514 -15.98 -22.89 24.64
CA PHE A 514 -17.42 -22.62 24.72
C PHE A 514 -18.25 -23.54 23.82
N CYS A 515 -17.64 -24.14 22.80
CA CYS A 515 -18.21 -25.24 22.01
C CYS A 515 -17.86 -26.59 22.67
#